data_AF-A0A520YM81-F1
#
_entry.id   AF-A0A520YM81-F1
#
_cell.length_a   1.000
_cell.length_b   1.000
_cell.length_c   1.000
_cell.angle_alpha   90.00
_cell.angle_beta   90.00
_cell.angle_gamma   90.00
#
_symmetry.space_group_name_H-M   'P 1'
#
loop_
_entity.id
_entity.type
_entity.pdbx_description
1 polymer ?
#
loop_
_entity_poly.entity_id
_entity_poly.type
_entity_poly.pdbx_seq_one_letter_code
_entity_poly.pdbx_strand_id
1 'polypeptide(L)'
;MLAPPVSAQESGSESVPASVPASVPALLAPVQGTSSLRERDGDRVTATVRRALEAHGYDASFFRELVGRALVACQTPECIERALDAAGAAFAIVPAIWSRESGGQEVTLTLVQRSGRSLNATGAVAGDLEEVTVSLVEGLL
;
A
#
# COMPACT_ATOMS: atom_id res chain seq x y z
N MET A 1 -47.92 -44.74 3.25
CA MET A 1 -46.72 -45.29 2.58
C MET A 1 -46.25 -44.27 1.54
N LEU A 2 -44.98 -43.86 1.65
CA LEU A 2 -44.03 -43.28 0.67
C LEU A 2 -44.41 -42.07 -0.23
N ALA A 3 -43.59 -41.01 -0.12
CA ALA A 3 -43.35 -39.92 -1.09
C ALA A 3 -42.09 -40.23 -1.96
N PRO A 4 -41.46 -39.34 -2.79
CA PRO A 4 -41.80 -38.07 -3.50
C PRO A 4 -41.28 -38.12 -4.99
N PRO A 5 -40.72 -37.09 -5.71
CA PRO A 5 -40.73 -35.59 -5.67
C PRO A 5 -40.92 -34.87 -7.06
N VAL A 6 -41.08 -33.53 -7.08
CA VAL A 6 -40.44 -32.66 -8.10
C VAL A 6 -40.23 -31.21 -7.61
N SER A 7 -39.06 -30.68 -7.95
CA SER A 7 -38.40 -29.40 -7.60
C SER A 7 -39.09 -28.14 -8.18
N ALA A 8 -39.19 -27.03 -7.42
CA ALA A 8 -38.28 -25.86 -7.31
C ALA A 8 -38.43 -24.78 -8.41
N GLN A 9 -38.84 -23.56 -8.03
CA GLN A 9 -38.26 -22.24 -8.35
C GLN A 9 -39.29 -21.12 -8.18
N GLU A 10 -39.03 -20.15 -7.30
CA GLU A 10 -39.23 -18.70 -7.48
C GLU A 10 -38.25 -18.05 -6.47
N SER A 11 -37.03 -17.70 -6.88
CA SER A 11 -36.63 -16.38 -7.40
C SER A 11 -37.26 -15.22 -6.65
N GLY A 12 -36.52 -14.59 -5.75
CA GLY A 12 -36.96 -13.34 -5.13
C GLY A 12 -36.22 -12.93 -3.88
N SER A 13 -34.90 -12.99 -3.86
CA SER A 13 -34.09 -12.14 -2.97
C SER A 13 -32.80 -11.87 -3.69
N GLU A 14 -32.88 -10.90 -4.60
CA GLU A 14 -31.73 -10.18 -5.11
C GLU A 14 -30.92 -9.73 -3.89
N SER A 15 -29.84 -10.45 -3.62
CA SER A 15 -28.85 -10.03 -2.64
C SER A 15 -28.21 -8.81 -3.25
N VAL A 16 -28.72 -7.63 -2.92
CA VAL A 16 -27.98 -6.38 -3.13
C VAL A 16 -26.65 -6.63 -2.43
N PRO A 17 -25.50 -6.68 -3.15
CA PRO A 17 -24.24 -6.77 -2.45
C PRO A 17 -24.20 -5.54 -1.56
N ALA A 18 -24.16 -5.77 -0.24
CA ALA A 18 -23.91 -4.73 0.73
C ALA A 18 -22.74 -3.94 0.16
N SER A 19 -22.97 -2.66 -0.15
CA SER A 19 -21.97 -1.80 -0.74
C SER A 19 -20.77 -1.87 0.17
N VAL A 20 -19.77 -2.65 -0.24
CA VAL A 20 -18.47 -2.70 0.41
C VAL A 20 -18.04 -1.24 0.41
N PRO A 21 -17.72 -0.64 1.57
CA PRO A 21 -17.23 0.73 1.58
C PRO A 21 -16.09 0.78 0.57
N ALA A 22 -16.22 1.66 -0.42
CA ALA A 22 -15.22 1.78 -1.48
C ALA A 22 -13.89 2.11 -0.79
N SER A 23 -12.99 1.13 -0.75
CA SER A 23 -11.67 1.29 -0.17
C SER A 23 -10.99 2.46 -0.87
N VAL A 24 -10.39 3.36 -0.09
CA VAL A 24 -9.75 4.55 -0.66
C VAL A 24 -8.44 4.09 -1.32
N PRO A 25 -8.23 4.31 -2.63
CA PRO A 25 -7.01 3.83 -3.25
C PRO A 25 -5.79 4.56 -2.70
N ALA A 26 -4.73 3.82 -2.40
CA ALA A 26 -3.42 4.33 -2.02
C ALA A 26 -2.37 3.76 -2.97
N LEU A 27 -1.48 4.61 -3.48
CA LEU A 27 -0.43 4.16 -4.40
C LEU A 27 0.79 3.70 -3.60
N LEU A 28 1.23 2.46 -3.78
CA LEU A 28 2.49 1.98 -3.23
C LEU A 28 3.58 2.01 -4.29
N ALA A 29 4.61 2.84 -4.10
CA ALA A 29 5.75 2.90 -5.01
C ALA A 29 6.74 1.75 -4.74
N PRO A 30 7.62 1.43 -5.71
CA PRO A 30 8.68 0.44 -5.49
C PRO A 30 9.62 0.86 -4.36
N VAL A 31 10.10 -0.13 -3.60
CA VAL A 31 11.09 0.10 -2.53
C VAL A 31 12.36 0.70 -3.10
N GLN A 32 12.80 1.81 -2.51
CA GLN A 32 14.09 2.45 -2.79
C GLN A 32 15.18 1.92 -1.84
N GLY A 33 16.45 2.04 -2.23
CA GLY A 33 17.54 1.54 -1.39
C GLY A 33 18.70 0.91 -2.15
N THR A 34 19.68 0.42 -1.40
CA THR A 34 20.80 -0.35 -1.97
C THR A 34 20.28 -1.65 -2.58
N SER A 35 20.84 -2.08 -3.72
CA SER A 35 20.34 -3.23 -4.47
C SER A 35 20.26 -4.51 -3.62
N SER A 36 21.26 -4.76 -2.79
CA SER A 36 21.33 -5.94 -1.91
C SER A 36 20.24 -5.98 -0.84
N LEU A 37 19.83 -4.82 -0.30
CA LEU A 37 18.74 -4.74 0.66
C LEU A 37 17.37 -4.84 -0.02
N ARG A 38 17.21 -4.21 -1.18
CA ARG A 38 15.97 -4.31 -1.95
C ARG A 38 15.69 -5.74 -2.42
N GLU A 39 16.70 -6.44 -2.92
CA GLU A 39 16.58 -7.84 -3.35
C GLU A 39 16.25 -8.79 -2.19
N ARG A 40 16.75 -8.49 -0.99
CA ARG A 40 16.54 -9.33 0.19
C ARG A 40 15.21 -9.06 0.88
N ASP A 41 14.89 -7.79 1.09
CA ASP A 41 13.85 -7.33 2.01
C ASP A 41 12.73 -6.53 1.32
N GLY A 42 12.90 -6.13 0.05
CA GLY A 42 11.98 -5.23 -0.65
C GLY A 42 10.56 -5.78 -0.81
N ASP A 43 10.42 -7.05 -1.17
CA ASP A 43 9.10 -7.70 -1.28
C ASP A 43 8.42 -7.80 0.09
N ARG A 44 9.22 -8.04 1.15
CA ARG A 44 8.72 -8.10 2.53
C ARG A 44 8.21 -6.75 2.98
N VAL A 45 8.99 -5.68 2.79
CA VAL A 45 8.55 -4.29 3.08
C VAL A 45 7.29 -3.95 2.29
N THR A 46 7.25 -4.24 0.99
CA THR A 46 6.09 -3.94 0.12
C THR A 46 4.84 -4.67 0.62
N ALA A 47 4.95 -5.97 0.92
CA ALA A 47 3.84 -6.78 1.40
C ALA A 47 3.32 -6.28 2.76
N THR A 48 4.22 -5.89 3.66
CA THR A 48 3.86 -5.36 4.98
C THR A 48 3.18 -4.00 4.89
N VAL A 49 3.74 -3.06 4.10
CA VAL A 49 3.09 -1.75 3.88
C VAL A 49 1.71 -1.95 3.27
N ARG A 50 1.56 -2.83 2.27
CA ARG A 50 0.26 -3.12 1.67
C ARG A 50 -0.75 -3.64 2.69
N ARG A 51 -0.37 -4.64 3.49
CA ARG A 51 -1.26 -5.20 4.54
C ARG A 51 -1.64 -4.16 5.59
N ALA A 52 -0.70 -3.30 5.98
CA ALA A 52 -0.97 -2.22 6.93
C ALA A 52 -1.97 -1.22 6.32
N LEU A 53 -1.78 -0.79 5.07
CA LEU A 53 -2.72 0.08 4.37
C LEU A 53 -4.12 -0.54 4.27
N GLU A 54 -4.21 -1.83 3.92
CA GLU A 54 -5.48 -2.59 3.87
C GLU A 54 -6.17 -2.62 5.25
N ALA A 55 -5.41 -2.80 6.34
CA ALA A 55 -5.95 -2.76 7.71
C ALA A 55 -6.52 -1.38 8.08
N HIS A 56 -6.03 -0.30 7.47
CA HIS A 56 -6.55 1.06 7.60
C HIS A 56 -7.64 1.41 6.57
N GLY A 57 -8.12 0.44 5.78
CA GLY A 57 -9.19 0.66 4.81
C GLY A 57 -8.74 1.25 3.47
N TYR A 58 -7.43 1.30 3.22
CA TYR A 58 -6.88 1.72 1.93
C TYR A 58 -6.68 0.54 0.99
N ASP A 59 -7.05 0.71 -0.27
CA ASP A 59 -6.74 -0.26 -1.32
C ASP A 59 -5.37 0.04 -1.92
N ALA A 60 -4.37 -0.75 -1.52
CA ALA A 60 -3.03 -0.74 -2.11
C ALA A 60 -2.79 -1.94 -3.05
N SER A 61 -3.86 -2.65 -3.45
CA SER A 61 -3.80 -3.78 -4.40
C SER A 61 -3.42 -3.32 -5.80
N PHE A 62 -3.74 -2.07 -6.15
CA PHE A 62 -3.47 -1.48 -7.45
C PHE A 62 -2.03 -0.99 -7.56
N PHE A 63 -1.09 -1.94 -7.44
CA PHE A 63 0.32 -1.70 -7.71
C PHE A 63 0.51 -1.43 -9.21
N ARG A 64 0.35 -0.17 -9.62
CA ARG A 64 0.84 0.29 -10.92
C ARG A 64 2.31 0.61 -10.77
N GLU A 65 3.15 -0.41 -10.81
CA GLU A 65 4.60 -0.28 -10.68
C GLU A 65 5.16 0.86 -11.55
N LEU A 66 4.64 1.00 -12.77
CA LEU A 66 4.99 2.08 -13.70
C LEU A 66 4.63 3.47 -13.18
N VAL A 67 3.45 3.64 -12.55
CA VAL A 67 3.02 4.92 -11.97
C VAL A 67 3.78 5.20 -10.67
N GLY A 68 4.04 4.19 -9.85
CA GLY A 68 4.90 4.31 -8.67
C GLY A 68 6.33 4.74 -9.05
N ARG A 69 6.91 4.16 -10.11
CA ARG A 69 8.21 4.60 -10.66
C ARG A 69 8.15 6.03 -11.19
N ALA A 70 7.07 6.40 -11.90
CA ALA A 70 6.88 7.75 -12.37
C ALA A 70 6.80 8.76 -11.21
N LEU A 71 6.10 8.41 -10.13
CA LEU A 71 6.00 9.25 -8.93
C LEU A 71 7.37 9.42 -8.25
N VAL A 72 8.20 8.37 -8.18
CA VAL A 72 9.58 8.48 -7.67
C VAL A 72 10.44 9.39 -8.57
N ALA A 73 10.21 9.38 -9.87
CA ALA A 73 10.91 10.25 -10.82
C ALA A 73 10.35 11.69 -10.85
N CYS A 74 9.15 11.93 -10.35
CA CYS A 74 8.53 13.26 -10.31
C CYS A 74 9.26 14.17 -9.32
N GLN A 75 9.74 15.30 -9.81
CA GLN A 75 10.43 16.32 -9.00
C GLN A 75 9.56 17.56 -8.71
N THR A 76 8.34 17.63 -9.27
CA THR A 76 7.43 18.77 -9.08
C THR A 76 6.07 18.34 -8.54
N PRO A 77 5.37 19.24 -7.82
CA PRO A 77 4.02 18.99 -7.33
C PRO A 77 3.02 18.61 -8.42
N GLU A 78 3.08 19.24 -9.60
CA GLU A 78 2.15 18.98 -10.71
C GLU A 78 2.33 17.57 -11.29
N CYS A 79 3.56 17.05 -11.26
CA CYS A 79 3.85 15.69 -11.69
C CYS A 79 3.28 14.67 -10.70
N ILE A 80 3.45 14.94 -9.40
CA ILE A 80 2.91 14.12 -8.30
C ILE A 80 1.38 14.08 -8.39
N GLU A 81 0.73 15.23 -8.53
CA GLU A 81 -0.73 15.33 -8.66
C GLU A 81 -1.24 14.49 -9.83
N ARG A 82 -0.64 14.63 -11.03
CA ARG A 82 -1.02 13.83 -12.20
C ARG A 82 -0.80 12.34 -11.99
N ALA A 83 0.27 11.93 -11.33
CA ALA A 83 0.55 10.53 -11.05
C ALA A 83 -0.49 9.93 -10.09
N LEU A 84 -0.86 10.66 -9.04
CA LEU A 84 -1.90 10.26 -8.10
C LEU A 84 -3.29 10.22 -8.75
N ASP A 85 -3.62 11.22 -9.58
CA ASP A 85 -4.88 11.25 -10.33
C ASP A 85 -5.00 10.09 -11.32
N ALA A 86 -3.92 9.78 -12.05
CA ALA A 86 -3.87 8.64 -12.96
C ALA A 86 -3.97 7.28 -12.24
N ALA A 87 -3.64 7.24 -10.94
CA ALA A 87 -3.82 6.09 -10.08
C ALA A 87 -5.18 6.08 -9.34
N GLY A 88 -5.95 7.18 -9.38
CA GLY A 88 -7.13 7.36 -8.54
C GLY A 88 -6.81 7.36 -7.04
N ALA A 89 -5.55 7.63 -6.66
CA ALA A 89 -5.06 7.47 -5.31
C ALA A 89 -5.17 8.76 -4.49
N ALA A 90 -5.51 8.62 -3.20
CA ALA A 90 -5.56 9.75 -2.27
C ALA A 90 -4.15 10.27 -1.92
N PHE A 91 -3.19 9.36 -1.83
CA PHE A 91 -1.77 9.62 -1.57
C PHE A 91 -0.92 8.46 -2.11
N ALA A 92 0.40 8.62 -2.05
CA ALA A 92 1.35 7.54 -2.28
C ALA A 92 2.23 7.29 -1.06
N ILE A 93 2.65 6.04 -0.86
CA ILE A 93 3.74 5.67 0.04
C ILE A 93 4.94 5.26 -0.80
N VAL A 94 6.09 5.90 -0.55
CA VAL A 94 7.38 5.53 -1.12
C VAL A 94 8.22 4.90 -0.02
N PRO A 95 8.30 3.56 0.05
CA PRO A 95 9.14 2.88 1.01
C PRO A 95 10.60 2.91 0.56
N ALA A 96 11.50 2.94 1.53
CA ALA A 96 12.92 2.85 1.29
C ALA A 96 13.65 2.12 2.43
N ILE A 97 14.71 1.39 2.08
CA ILE A 97 15.53 0.62 3.02
C ILE A 97 17.02 0.88 2.79
N TRP A 98 17.74 1.17 3.86
CA TRP A 98 19.15 1.58 3.81
C TRP A 98 19.97 0.88 4.88
N SER A 99 21.28 0.76 4.64
CA SER A 99 22.23 0.43 5.70
C SER A 99 22.56 1.69 6.50
N ARG A 100 22.61 1.57 7.83
CA ARG A 100 23.00 2.67 8.71
C ARG A 100 24.52 2.75 8.84
N GLU A 101 25.06 3.95 9.01
CA GLU A 101 26.51 4.16 9.22
C GLU A 101 27.02 3.44 10.48
N SER A 102 26.21 3.40 11.54
CA SER A 102 26.51 2.68 12.78
C SER A 102 26.40 1.15 12.67
N GLY A 103 26.08 0.63 11.48
CA GLY A 103 25.67 -0.75 11.28
C GLY A 103 24.16 -0.95 11.50
N GLY A 104 23.62 -2.00 10.87
CA GLY A 104 22.19 -2.31 10.85
C GLY A 104 21.45 -1.72 9.65
N GLN A 105 20.13 -1.88 9.67
CA GLN A 105 19.22 -1.42 8.61
C GLN A 105 18.29 -0.34 9.15
N GLU A 106 17.79 0.50 8.26
CA GLU A 106 16.77 1.52 8.53
C GLU A 106 15.74 1.49 7.41
N VAL A 107 14.47 1.64 7.80
CA VAL A 107 13.35 1.80 6.87
C VAL A 107 12.85 3.23 6.98
N THR A 108 12.62 3.86 5.82
CA THR A 108 11.94 5.14 5.70
C THR A 108 10.69 4.96 4.86
N LEU A 109 9.55 5.43 5.35
CA LEU A 109 8.32 5.54 4.59
C LEU A 109 8.05 7.03 4.32
N THR A 110 7.87 7.37 3.05
CA THR A 110 7.50 8.73 2.64
C THR A 110 6.06 8.74 2.15
N LEU A 111 5.16 9.42 2.86
CA LEU A 111 3.80 9.69 2.40
C LEU A 111 3.80 10.96 1.54
N VAL A 112 3.40 10.82 0.28
CA VAL A 112 3.33 11.90 -0.70
C VAL A 112 1.86 12.25 -0.95
N GLN A 113 1.50 13.51 -0.68
CA GLN A 113 0.15 14.03 -0.85
C GLN A 113 -0.01 14.72 -2.21
N ARG A 114 -1.26 14.86 -2.68
CA ARG A 114 -1.60 15.57 -3.93
C ARG A 114 -1.05 17.00 -3.97
N SER A 115 -0.94 17.67 -2.83
CA SER A 115 -0.36 19.02 -2.72
C SER A 115 1.15 19.09 -2.99
N GLY A 116 1.82 17.96 -3.23
CA GLY A 116 3.27 17.86 -3.31
C GLY A 116 3.96 17.86 -1.94
N ARG A 117 3.21 17.92 -0.84
CA ARG A 117 3.76 17.78 0.51
C ARG A 117 4.13 16.33 0.78
N SER A 118 5.25 16.13 1.47
CA SER A 118 5.73 14.83 1.91
C SER A 118 5.84 14.76 3.43
N LEU A 119 5.44 13.63 4.02
CA LEU A 119 5.68 13.29 5.42
C LEU A 119 6.59 12.07 5.45
N ASN A 120 7.61 12.11 6.30
CA ASN A 120 8.58 11.02 6.43
C ASN A 120 8.46 10.39 7.80
N ALA A 121 8.43 9.06 7.85
CA ALA A 121 8.59 8.28 9.06
C ALA A 121 9.77 7.34 8.86
N THR A 122 10.71 7.33 9.82
CA THR A 122 11.94 6.54 9.75
C THR A 122 12.11 5.70 11.01
N GLY A 123 12.49 4.44 10.84
CA GLY A 123 12.70 3.49 11.94
C GLY A 123 13.90 2.60 11.72
N ALA A 124 14.74 2.46 12.75
CA ALA A 124 15.84 1.51 12.75
C ALA A 124 15.30 0.08 12.91
N VAL A 125 15.83 -0.85 12.12
CA VAL A 125 15.47 -2.27 12.21
C VAL A 125 16.36 -2.94 13.26
N ALA A 126 15.88 -2.98 14.50
CA ALA A 126 16.58 -3.60 15.62
C ALA A 126 16.21 -5.09 15.83
N GLY A 127 15.21 -5.58 15.10
CA GLY A 127 14.68 -6.94 15.23
C GLY A 127 13.77 -7.28 14.05
N ASP A 128 12.46 -7.13 14.23
CA ASP A 128 11.50 -7.43 13.17
C ASP A 128 11.25 -6.23 12.25
N LEU A 129 11.62 -6.41 10.98
CA LEU A 129 11.34 -5.47 9.91
C LEU A 129 9.85 -5.19 9.74
N GLU A 130 9.00 -6.20 9.94
CA GLU A 130 7.56 -6.07 9.73
C GLU A 130 6.93 -5.19 10.81
N GLU A 131 7.25 -5.46 12.08
CA GLU A 131 6.79 -4.68 13.23
C GLU A 131 7.15 -3.20 13.06
N VAL A 132 8.42 -2.90 12.74
CA VAL A 132 8.87 -1.52 12.49
C VAL A 132 8.09 -0.90 11.33
N THR A 133 7.92 -1.62 10.22
CA THR A 133 7.24 -1.11 9.03
C THR A 133 5.76 -0.81 9.31
N VAL A 134 5.06 -1.66 10.07
CA VAL A 134 3.67 -1.43 10.49
C VAL A 134 3.58 -0.17 11.35
N SER A 135 4.41 -0.05 12.38
CA SER A 135 4.41 1.14 13.25
C SER A 135 4.71 2.44 12.48
N LEU A 136 5.54 2.38 11.44
CA LEU A 136 5.79 3.55 10.57
C LEU A 136 4.56 3.92 9.73
N VAL A 137 3.79 2.94 9.22
CA VAL A 137 2.53 3.22 8.51
C VAL A 137 1.52 3.84 9.46
N GLU A 138 1.36 3.28 10.67
CA GLU A 138 0.45 3.80 11.70
C GLU A 138 0.81 5.23 12.13
N GLY A 139 2.10 5.57 12.17
CA GLY A 139 2.54 6.94 12.49
C GLY A 139 2.34 7.96 11.35
N LEU A 140 2.12 7.50 10.12
CA LEU A 140 1.91 8.35 8.95
C LEU A 140 0.43 8.66 8.66
N LEU A 141 -0.47 7.77 9.08
CA LEU A 141 -1.91 7.83 8.82
C LEU A 141 -2.68 8.42 10.00
#